data_AF-A0A7M2WUM3-F1
#
_entry.id   AF-A0A7M2WUM3-F1
#
_cell.length_a   1.000
_cell.length_b   1.000
_cell.length_c   1.000
_cell.angle_alpha   90.00
_cell.angle_beta   90.00
_cell.angle_gamma   90.00
#
_symmetry.space_group_name_H-M   'P 1'
#
loop_
_entity.id
_entity.type
_entity.pdbx_description
1 polymer ?
#
loop_
_entity_poly.entity_id
_entity_poly.type
_entity_poly.pdbx_seq_one_letter_code
_entity_poly.pdbx_strand_id
1 'polypeptide(L)'
;MTDQRMLLLVLIVIYLSECFIWIGFGAVAFRTGWRRFRPVDPPTFPGNDRGGWAMLNPFPPFGEVFVCHQWPVVVTPEQVGPQTGQSINFRERPATESLELPWVAAGKLEGNGSKLSLGGEPMMRLPDEAAAEHFRKVLARLAKVSPDQRPEQISRAIRTAFDTAAIEKRLDEYWRLTSLLRTLSLLFFGLLFLLLPISIYLERFADTVYRVLPMLLLTWVAVMFFYFRAHRRLMPADRLVRWKGLVTMVFAPTAAIRASDAVSRHLLTGFDPVAVGAVLLDDKTFAEFATRILQDLRIPLPARKSDNRNGAADPAKSDELATAFRARLTDEVVVLMRKRRVDIDALLGPPTPADPALRSYCPRCRLEYLVETGTCRDCGERPLVQLG
;
A
#
# COMPACT_ATOMS: atom_id res chain seq x y z
N MET A 1 3.09 -42.39 6.57
CA MET A 1 3.89 -41.17 6.31
C MET A 1 4.95 -41.11 7.40
N THR A 2 6.24 -40.99 7.07
CA THR A 2 7.29 -40.93 8.10
C THR A 2 7.25 -39.58 8.82
N ASP A 3 7.70 -39.53 10.08
CA ASP A 3 7.73 -38.28 10.88
C ASP A 3 8.46 -37.15 10.16
N GLN A 4 9.55 -37.47 9.44
CA GLN A 4 10.31 -36.53 8.62
C GLN A 4 9.45 -35.88 7.51
N ARG A 5 8.59 -36.65 6.85
CA ARG A 5 7.68 -36.13 5.81
C ARG A 5 6.60 -35.23 6.42
N MET A 6 6.14 -35.55 7.62
CA MET A 6 5.18 -34.72 8.35
C MET A 6 5.79 -33.37 8.76
N LEU A 7 7.01 -33.38 9.31
CA LEU A 7 7.74 -32.16 9.64
C LEU A 7 8.00 -31.28 8.42
N LEU A 8 8.38 -31.89 7.28
CA LEU A 8 8.54 -31.14 6.03
C LEU A 8 7.22 -30.53 5.55
N LEU A 9 6.11 -31.27 5.62
CA LEU A 9 4.80 -30.75 5.25
C LEU A 9 4.41 -29.55 6.14
N VAL A 10 4.61 -29.67 7.45
CA VAL A 10 4.35 -28.56 8.40
C VAL A 10 5.19 -27.34 8.05
N LEU A 11 6.48 -27.53 7.74
CA LEU A 11 7.38 -26.45 7.33
C LEU A 11 6.90 -25.76 6.03
N ILE A 12 6.45 -26.54 5.03
CA ILE A 12 5.89 -26.02 3.78
C ILE A 12 4.61 -25.22 4.05
N VAL A 13 3.70 -25.72 4.89
CA VAL A 13 2.46 -25.02 5.23
C VAL A 13 2.74 -23.70 5.94
N ILE A 14 3.67 -23.69 6.90
CA ILE A 14 4.10 -22.46 7.59
C ILE A 14 4.67 -21.47 6.57
N TYR A 15 5.58 -21.91 5.72
CA TYR A 15 6.18 -21.06 4.69
C TYR A 15 5.15 -20.46 3.73
N LEU A 16 4.22 -21.28 3.23
CA LEU A 16 3.15 -20.80 2.35
C LEU A 16 2.22 -19.82 3.08
N SER A 17 1.97 -20.00 4.38
CA SER A 17 1.19 -19.05 5.17
C SER A 17 1.87 -17.67 5.28
N GLU A 18 3.21 -17.63 5.37
CA GLU A 18 4.00 -16.39 5.37
C GLU A 18 4.09 -15.70 4.00
N CYS A 19 3.64 -16.39 2.93
CA CYS A 19 3.50 -15.78 1.61
C CYS A 19 2.23 -14.94 1.50
N PHE A 20 1.30 -15.03 2.46
CA PHE A 20 0.12 -14.17 2.49
C PHE A 20 0.41 -12.90 3.30
N ILE A 21 0.02 -11.75 2.73
CA ILE A 21 0.04 -10.48 3.45
C ILE A 21 -1.35 -9.88 3.51
N TRP A 22 -1.66 -9.26 4.64
CA TRP A 22 -2.85 -8.45 4.78
C TRP A 22 -2.59 -7.06 4.20
N ILE A 23 -3.33 -6.68 3.17
CA ILE A 23 -3.32 -5.33 2.59
C ILE A 23 -4.53 -4.60 3.15
N GLY A 24 -4.27 -3.53 3.91
CA GLY A 24 -5.32 -2.70 4.49
C GLY A 24 -6.15 -1.96 3.44
N PHE A 25 -7.36 -1.55 3.82
CA PHE A 25 -8.16 -0.66 2.99
C PHE A 25 -7.43 0.67 2.76
N GLY A 26 -7.49 1.21 1.53
CA GLY A 26 -6.75 2.42 1.14
C GLY A 26 -5.25 2.18 0.89
N ALA A 27 -4.83 0.92 0.75
CA ALA A 27 -3.46 0.56 0.39
C ALA A 27 -3.41 -0.13 -0.97
N VAL A 28 -2.30 0.07 -1.69
CA VAL A 28 -1.93 -0.71 -2.89
C VAL A 28 -0.65 -1.46 -2.59
N ALA A 29 -0.60 -2.75 -2.92
CA ALA A 29 0.66 -3.46 -3.00
C ALA A 29 1.16 -3.47 -4.44
N PHE A 30 2.38 -3.01 -4.65
CA PHE A 30 3.10 -3.21 -5.91
C PHE A 30 3.95 -4.46 -5.76
N ARG A 31 3.50 -5.56 -6.35
CA ARG A 31 4.24 -6.84 -6.33
C ARG A 31 4.97 -7.05 -7.65
N THR A 32 6.18 -7.59 -7.60
CA THR A 32 6.80 -8.13 -8.80
C THR A 32 6.33 -9.56 -9.06
N GLY A 33 6.16 -9.91 -10.33
CA GLY A 33 6.23 -11.29 -10.78
C GLY A 33 7.67 -11.63 -11.12
N TRP A 34 7.93 -12.01 -12.37
CA TRP A 34 9.28 -12.33 -12.83
C TRP A 34 10.15 -11.09 -13.13
N ARG A 35 9.55 -10.02 -13.68
CA ARG A 35 10.27 -8.82 -14.14
C ARG A 35 9.50 -7.50 -14.08
N ARG A 36 8.19 -7.55 -13.88
CA ARG A 36 7.33 -6.36 -13.93
C ARG A 36 6.51 -6.28 -12.67
N PHE A 37 6.41 -5.06 -12.13
CA PHE A 37 5.50 -4.77 -11.05
C PHE A 37 4.07 -4.72 -11.58
N ARG A 38 3.15 -5.15 -10.74
CA ARG A 38 1.71 -4.97 -10.95
C ARG A 38 1.11 -4.39 -9.67
N PRO A 39 0.20 -3.40 -9.79
CA PRO A 39 -0.60 -3.00 -8.65
C PRO A 39 -1.53 -4.15 -8.29
N VAL A 40 -1.65 -4.41 -7.00
CA VAL A 40 -2.57 -5.39 -6.43
C VAL A 40 -3.44 -4.64 -5.44
N ASP A 41 -4.70 -4.52 -5.82
CA ASP A 41 -5.75 -4.07 -4.94
C ASP A 41 -6.07 -5.22 -3.96
N PRO A 42 -6.41 -4.95 -2.69
CA PRO A 42 -6.83 -5.99 -1.75
C PRO A 42 -8.02 -6.77 -2.35
N PRO A 43 -7.87 -8.09 -2.60
CA PRO A 43 -8.96 -8.86 -3.17
C PRO A 43 -10.10 -8.96 -2.16
N THR A 44 -11.34 -8.92 -2.63
CA THR A 44 -12.51 -9.06 -1.75
C THR A 44 -12.71 -10.46 -1.20
N PHE A 45 -12.01 -11.46 -1.74
CA PHE A 45 -12.04 -12.79 -1.18
C PHE A 45 -10.68 -13.49 -1.29
N PRO A 46 -10.07 -13.90 -0.16
CA PRO A 46 -10.51 -13.70 1.23
C PRO A 46 -10.19 -12.28 1.76
N GLY A 47 -11.21 -11.50 2.16
CA GLY A 47 -11.08 -10.14 2.70
C GLY A 47 -12.32 -9.64 3.44
N ASN A 48 -12.26 -8.43 4.01
CA ASN A 48 -13.35 -7.72 4.69
C ASN A 48 -13.23 -6.19 4.50
N ASP A 49 -14.09 -5.40 5.15
CA ASP A 49 -14.12 -3.93 5.08
C ASP A 49 -12.81 -3.24 5.52
N ARG A 50 -11.89 -3.96 6.17
CA ARG A 50 -10.60 -3.44 6.63
C ARG A 50 -9.44 -3.80 5.69
N GLY A 51 -9.65 -4.64 4.69
CA GLY A 51 -8.59 -5.09 3.80
C GLY A 51 -8.78 -6.52 3.28
N GLY A 52 -7.77 -7.04 2.61
CA GLY A 52 -7.79 -8.38 2.05
C GLY A 52 -6.41 -9.03 2.02
N TRP A 53 -6.39 -10.34 1.87
CA TRP A 53 -5.14 -11.09 1.73
C TRP A 53 -4.63 -11.06 0.30
N ALA A 54 -3.37 -10.69 0.10
CA ALA A 54 -2.67 -10.91 -1.14
C ALA A 54 -1.61 -11.99 -0.98
N MET A 55 -1.55 -12.89 -1.95
CA MET A 55 -0.50 -13.89 -2.05
C MET A 55 0.72 -13.30 -2.76
N LEU A 56 1.87 -13.37 -2.08
CA LEU A 56 3.18 -13.01 -2.61
C LEU A 56 3.78 -14.20 -3.36
N ASN A 57 4.82 -13.93 -4.17
CA ASN A 57 5.48 -14.99 -4.91
C ASN A 57 6.11 -15.99 -3.92
N PRO A 58 5.73 -17.29 -3.97
CA PRO A 58 6.28 -18.30 -3.08
C PRO A 58 7.72 -18.70 -3.43
N PHE A 59 8.31 -18.10 -4.48
CA PHE A 59 9.70 -18.33 -4.85
C PHE A 59 10.55 -17.07 -4.57
N PRO A 60 11.34 -17.05 -3.48
CA PRO A 60 12.25 -15.95 -3.20
C PRO A 60 13.38 -15.96 -4.23
N PRO A 61 14.05 -14.82 -4.49
CA PRO A 61 13.72 -13.48 -4.04
C PRO A 61 12.72 -12.78 -4.98
N PHE A 62 12.01 -13.52 -5.84
CA PHE A 62 11.21 -12.98 -6.96
C PHE A 62 9.85 -12.40 -6.55
N GLY A 63 9.72 -11.97 -5.29
CA GLY A 63 8.45 -11.65 -4.65
C GLY A 63 8.42 -10.31 -3.95
N GLU A 64 9.26 -9.34 -4.35
CA GLU A 64 9.26 -8.05 -3.69
C GLU A 64 7.89 -7.39 -3.74
N VAL A 65 7.54 -6.81 -2.60
CA VAL A 65 6.28 -6.10 -2.42
C VAL A 65 6.55 -4.76 -1.76
N PHE A 66 6.06 -3.70 -2.38
CA PHE A 66 6.01 -2.38 -1.79
C PHE A 66 4.56 -2.05 -1.48
N VAL A 67 4.24 -1.85 -0.20
CA VAL A 67 2.89 -1.46 0.20
C VAL A 67 2.89 0.06 0.38
N CYS A 68 2.01 0.71 -0.35
CA CYS A 68 1.83 2.15 -0.30
C CYS A 68 0.40 2.44 0.16
N HIS A 69 0.24 3.53 0.88
CA HIS A 69 -1.03 3.92 1.45
C HIS A 69 -1.45 5.25 0.86
N GLN A 70 -2.73 5.38 0.54
CA GLN A 70 -3.30 6.65 0.15
C GLN A 70 -3.13 7.68 1.27
N TRP A 71 -3.19 8.96 0.89
CA TRP A 71 -3.13 10.03 1.87
C TRP A 71 -4.31 9.91 2.86
N PRO A 72 -4.05 9.71 4.16
CA PRO A 72 -5.06 9.25 5.12
C PRO A 72 -5.92 10.39 5.69
N VAL A 73 -5.57 11.65 5.42
CA VAL A 73 -6.20 12.83 6.04
C VAL A 73 -6.53 13.91 5.03
N VAL A 74 -7.71 14.51 5.13
CA VAL A 74 -8.02 15.73 4.38
C VAL A 74 -7.44 16.90 5.16
N VAL A 75 -6.58 17.69 4.53
CA VAL A 75 -5.99 18.91 5.11
C VAL A 75 -6.41 20.13 4.30
N THR A 76 -6.91 21.13 5.01
CA THR A 76 -7.29 22.43 4.46
C THR A 76 -6.58 23.54 5.24
N PRO A 77 -6.52 24.77 4.72
CA PRO A 77 -5.94 25.89 5.46
C PRO A 77 -6.61 26.09 6.83
N GLU A 78 -7.89 25.76 6.97
CA GLU A 78 -8.67 26.01 8.18
C GLU A 78 -8.57 24.84 9.17
N GLN A 79 -8.59 23.60 8.68
CA GLN A 79 -8.75 22.42 9.53
C GLN A 79 -8.23 21.10 8.92
N VAL A 80 -8.23 20.06 9.76
CA VAL A 80 -7.83 18.69 9.44
C VAL A 80 -9.01 17.76 9.68
N GLY A 81 -9.36 16.93 8.70
CA GLY A 81 -10.38 15.89 8.85
C GLY A 81 -9.80 14.48 8.70
N PRO A 82 -10.31 13.47 9.42
CA PRO A 82 -9.89 12.07 9.28
C PRO A 82 -10.39 11.39 7.99
N GLN A 83 -10.92 12.20 7.07
CA GLN A 83 -11.44 11.78 5.78
C GLN A 83 -10.30 11.44 4.84
N THR A 84 -10.56 10.50 3.95
CA THR A 84 -9.66 10.20 2.84
C THR A 84 -10.17 10.92 1.59
N GLY A 85 -9.33 11.75 0.99
CA GLY A 85 -9.68 12.43 -0.27
C GLY A 85 -9.75 11.47 -1.46
N GLN A 86 -9.17 10.28 -1.32
CA GLN A 86 -9.02 9.30 -2.38
C GLN A 86 -9.59 7.96 -1.90
N SER A 87 -10.22 7.22 -2.79
CA SER A 87 -10.47 5.80 -2.64
C SER A 87 -9.75 5.05 -3.74
N ILE A 88 -8.60 4.50 -3.37
CA ILE A 88 -7.85 3.58 -4.23
C ILE A 88 -8.64 2.31 -4.51
N ASN A 89 -9.43 1.86 -3.54
CA ASN A 89 -10.24 0.66 -3.67
C ASN A 89 -11.61 1.07 -4.22
N PHE A 90 -11.76 1.05 -5.54
CA PHE A 90 -12.89 1.58 -6.34
C PHE A 90 -14.32 1.21 -5.94
N ARG A 91 -14.51 0.34 -4.94
CA ARG A 91 -15.80 -0.21 -4.54
C ARG A 91 -16.49 0.62 -3.47
N GLU A 92 -15.74 1.08 -2.48
CA GLU A 92 -16.31 1.80 -1.34
C GLU A 92 -15.39 2.93 -0.92
N ARG A 93 -15.96 3.91 -0.22
CA ARG A 93 -15.17 4.88 0.55
C ARG A 93 -15.36 4.53 2.03
N PRO A 94 -14.28 4.43 2.82
CA PRO A 94 -14.43 4.05 4.21
C PRO A 94 -15.36 5.05 4.90
N ALA A 95 -16.25 4.55 5.76
CA ALA A 95 -17.07 5.42 6.59
C ALA A 95 -16.13 6.35 7.34
N THR A 96 -16.36 7.65 7.23
CA THR A 96 -15.54 8.61 7.95
C THR A 96 -16.26 9.12 9.17
N GLU A 97 -15.56 9.10 10.29
CA GLU A 97 -15.91 9.89 11.45
C GLU A 97 -15.81 11.37 11.08
N SER A 98 -16.78 12.15 11.50
CA SER A 98 -16.97 13.54 11.04
C SER A 98 -16.22 14.55 11.91
N LEU A 99 -15.21 14.10 12.69
CA LEU A 99 -14.50 14.95 13.63
C LEU A 99 -13.51 15.87 12.91
N GLU A 100 -13.93 17.11 12.67
CA GLU A 100 -13.06 18.17 12.17
C GLU A 100 -12.17 18.69 13.31
N LEU A 101 -10.85 18.64 13.10
CA LEU A 101 -9.85 19.07 14.08
C LEU A 101 -9.27 20.44 13.67
N PRO A 102 -9.37 21.47 14.53
CA PRO A 102 -8.65 22.71 14.32
C PRO A 102 -7.14 22.47 14.40
N TRP A 103 -6.35 23.28 13.70
CA TRP A 103 -4.89 23.11 13.65
C TRP A 103 -4.20 23.08 15.02
N VAL A 104 -4.74 23.82 16.01
CA VAL A 104 -4.24 23.81 17.40
C VAL A 104 -4.36 22.41 18.02
N ALA A 105 -5.45 21.69 17.74
CA ALA A 105 -5.65 20.31 18.20
C ALA A 105 -4.81 19.33 17.38
N ALA A 106 -4.76 19.50 16.05
CA ALA A 106 -3.96 18.65 15.17
C ALA A 106 -2.45 18.65 15.53
N GLY A 107 -1.92 19.79 16.00
CA GLY A 107 -0.55 19.91 16.47
C GLY A 107 -0.24 19.17 17.78
N LYS A 108 -1.27 18.76 18.53
CA LYS A 108 -1.18 18.02 19.81
C LYS A 108 -1.46 16.53 19.68
N LEU A 109 -1.60 16.01 18.45
CA LEU A 109 -1.82 14.59 18.24
C LEU A 109 -0.61 13.76 18.69
N GLU A 110 -0.90 12.70 19.43
CA GLU A 110 0.06 11.71 19.91
C GLU A 110 -0.05 10.43 19.08
N GLY A 111 1.09 9.79 18.81
CA GLY A 111 1.12 8.50 18.13
C GLY A 111 1.12 7.36 19.14
N ASN A 112 0.15 6.44 19.02
CA ASN A 112 0.11 5.20 19.80
C ASN A 112 -0.02 4.01 18.84
N GLY A 113 1.12 3.41 18.49
CA GLY A 113 1.19 2.40 17.44
C GLY A 113 0.65 2.94 16.13
N SER A 114 -0.35 2.27 15.54
CA SER A 114 -0.99 2.69 14.29
C SER A 114 -2.11 3.72 14.47
N LYS A 115 -2.26 4.34 15.64
CA LYS A 115 -3.33 5.31 15.93
C LYS A 115 -2.75 6.69 16.22
N LEU A 116 -3.45 7.74 15.78
CA LEU A 116 -3.25 9.10 16.28
C LEU A 116 -4.37 9.43 17.25
N SER A 117 -4.00 9.90 18.44
CA SER A 117 -4.92 10.23 19.52
C SER A 117 -4.76 11.66 20.00
N LEU A 118 -5.84 12.25 20.51
CA LEU A 118 -5.85 13.57 21.17
C LEU A 118 -6.37 13.38 22.59
N GLY A 119 -5.55 13.67 23.60
CA GLY A 119 -5.95 13.47 25.01
C GLY A 119 -6.29 12.01 25.36
N GLY A 120 -5.66 11.04 24.68
CA GLY A 120 -5.92 9.60 24.86
C GLY A 120 -7.07 9.05 24.01
N GLU A 121 -7.91 9.88 23.43
CA GLU A 121 -8.98 9.43 22.54
C GLU A 121 -8.45 9.20 21.12
N PRO A 122 -8.68 8.02 20.50
CA PRO A 122 -8.22 7.73 19.16
C PRO A 122 -9.02 8.56 18.13
N MET A 123 -8.33 9.47 17.44
CA MET A 123 -8.92 10.33 16.41
C MET A 123 -8.83 9.70 15.03
N MET A 124 -7.81 8.87 14.81
CA MET A 124 -7.52 8.32 13.51
C MET A 124 -6.75 7.01 13.62
N ARG A 125 -7.08 6.08 12.74
CA ARG A 125 -6.32 4.86 12.55
C ARG A 125 -5.57 4.93 11.22
N LEU A 126 -4.26 4.79 11.32
CA LEU A 126 -3.35 4.68 10.19
C LEU A 126 -2.99 3.20 9.96
N PRO A 127 -2.43 2.87 8.77
CA PRO A 127 -2.14 1.49 8.41
C PRO A 127 -1.10 0.83 9.32
N ASP A 128 -0.09 1.59 9.73
CA ASP A 128 0.98 1.14 10.61
C ASP A 128 1.56 2.30 11.44
N GLU A 129 2.48 1.96 12.34
CA GLU A 129 3.15 2.91 13.24
C GLU A 129 4.06 3.90 12.51
N ALA A 130 4.71 3.48 11.42
CA ALA A 130 5.58 4.34 10.63
C ALA A 130 4.77 5.43 9.91
N ALA A 131 3.60 5.07 9.37
CA ALA A 131 2.64 6.00 8.80
C ALA A 131 2.09 6.95 9.86
N ALA A 132 1.75 6.44 11.05
CA ALA A 132 1.32 7.26 12.17
C ALA A 132 2.35 8.33 12.54
N GLU A 133 3.60 7.93 12.74
CA GLU A 133 4.67 8.86 13.08
C GLU A 133 4.99 9.85 11.95
N HIS A 134 4.92 9.40 10.69
CA HIS A 134 5.09 10.28 9.53
C HIS A 134 4.02 11.38 9.50
N PHE A 135 2.75 10.99 9.56
CA PHE A 135 1.65 11.96 9.49
C PHE A 135 1.57 12.85 10.72
N ARG A 136 1.89 12.33 11.91
CA ARG A 136 2.02 13.16 13.12
C ARG A 136 3.03 14.29 12.92
N LYS A 137 4.20 13.99 12.32
CA LYS A 137 5.23 15.01 12.00
C LYS A 137 4.74 16.01 10.97
N VAL A 138 4.05 15.55 9.92
CA VAL A 138 3.48 16.43 8.89
C VAL A 138 2.45 17.38 9.51
N LEU A 139 1.50 16.86 10.29
CA LEU A 139 0.45 17.65 10.95
C LEU A 139 1.04 18.61 11.99
N ALA A 140 2.00 18.17 12.81
CA ALA A 140 2.68 19.03 13.78
C ALA A 140 3.48 20.15 13.11
N ARG A 141 4.07 19.90 11.93
CA ARG A 141 4.75 20.94 11.15
C ARG A 141 3.74 21.95 10.60
N LEU A 142 2.66 21.48 9.99
CA LEU A 142 1.62 22.36 9.40
C LEU A 142 0.87 23.18 10.46
N ALA A 143 0.68 22.64 11.66
CA ALA A 143 0.07 23.34 12.79
C ALA A 143 0.90 24.55 13.28
N LYS A 144 2.22 24.56 13.05
CA LYS A 144 3.11 25.66 13.43
C LYS A 144 3.17 26.79 12.39
N VAL A 145 2.62 26.57 11.20
CA VAL A 145 2.63 27.53 10.10
C VAL A 145 1.47 28.52 10.28
N SER A 146 1.68 29.80 9.95
CA SER A 146 0.61 30.81 9.99
C SER A 146 -0.51 30.45 9.00
N PRO A 147 -1.77 30.88 9.24
CA PRO A 147 -2.89 30.61 8.33
C PRO A 147 -2.59 30.98 6.87
N ASP A 148 -1.94 32.12 6.63
CA ASP A 148 -1.65 32.62 5.28
C ASP A 148 -0.62 31.77 4.51
N GLN A 149 0.35 31.19 5.21
CA GLN A 149 1.39 30.34 4.61
C GLN A 149 0.96 28.87 4.49
N ARG A 150 -0.10 28.47 5.20
CA ARG A 150 -0.55 27.08 5.29
C ARG A 150 -0.97 26.47 3.95
N PRO A 151 -1.71 27.16 3.05
CA PRO A 151 -2.07 26.61 1.74
C PRO A 151 -0.85 26.16 0.93
N GLU A 152 0.24 26.94 0.97
CA GLU A 152 1.47 26.61 0.25
C GLU A 152 2.20 25.42 0.89
N GLN A 153 2.29 25.40 2.23
CA GLN A 153 2.93 24.28 2.94
C GLN A 153 2.15 22.96 2.79
N ILE A 154 0.81 23.02 2.69
CA ILE A 154 -0.03 21.87 2.35
C ILE A 154 0.32 21.38 0.94
N SER A 155 0.32 22.25 -0.07
CA SER A 155 0.69 21.88 -1.43
C SER A 155 2.11 21.30 -1.51
N ARG A 156 3.05 21.87 -0.76
CA ARG A 156 4.42 21.32 -0.67
C ARG A 156 4.45 19.94 -0.04
N ALA A 157 3.67 19.70 1.01
CA ALA A 157 3.57 18.39 1.64
C ALA A 157 2.99 17.33 0.69
N ILE A 158 1.95 17.68 -0.06
CA ILE A 158 1.38 16.81 -1.11
C ILE A 158 2.42 16.55 -2.20
N ARG A 159 3.05 17.59 -2.77
CA ARG A 159 4.12 17.44 -3.77
C ARG A 159 5.26 16.53 -3.32
N THR A 160 5.62 16.60 -2.04
CA THR A 160 6.67 15.74 -1.46
C THR A 160 6.26 14.26 -1.52
N ALA A 161 4.98 13.94 -1.31
CA ALA A 161 4.48 12.57 -1.48
C ALA A 161 4.48 12.12 -2.96
N PHE A 162 4.51 13.06 -3.91
CA PHE A 162 4.60 12.80 -5.36
C PHE A 162 6.03 12.87 -5.91
N ASP A 163 7.06 12.96 -5.06
CA ASP A 163 8.45 13.08 -5.49
C ASP A 163 9.02 11.76 -6.05
N THR A 164 8.85 11.56 -7.37
CA THR A 164 9.38 10.40 -8.10
C THR A 164 10.89 10.20 -7.95
N ALA A 165 11.67 11.28 -7.84
CA ALA A 165 13.13 11.17 -7.73
C ALA A 165 13.54 10.68 -6.34
N ALA A 166 12.83 11.10 -5.29
CA ALA A 166 13.03 10.56 -3.94
C ALA A 166 12.66 9.07 -3.85
N ILE A 167 11.60 8.66 -4.56
CA ILE A 167 11.18 7.25 -4.66
C ILE A 167 12.27 6.42 -5.36
N GLU A 168 12.74 6.84 -6.53
CA GLU A 168 13.82 6.18 -7.29
C GLU A 168 15.08 6.01 -6.43
N LYS A 169 15.54 7.10 -5.81
CA LYS A 169 16.72 7.07 -4.93
C LYS A 169 16.56 6.07 -3.78
N ARG A 170 15.37 5.97 -3.21
CA ARG A 170 15.09 5.07 -2.07
C ARG A 170 15.02 3.62 -2.53
N LEU A 171 14.47 3.36 -3.70
CA LEU A 171 14.50 2.04 -4.34
C LEU A 171 15.92 1.61 -4.69
N ASP A 172 16.74 2.49 -5.26
CA ASP A 172 18.14 2.20 -5.57
C ASP A 172 18.94 1.85 -4.30
N GLU A 173 18.76 2.62 -3.23
CA GLU A 173 19.39 2.30 -1.94
C GLU A 173 18.91 0.94 -1.40
N TYR A 174 17.62 0.62 -1.54
CA TYR A 174 17.07 -0.68 -1.17
C TYR A 174 17.69 -1.82 -1.98
N TRP A 175 17.73 -1.71 -3.30
CA TRP A 175 18.30 -2.76 -4.16
C TRP A 175 19.77 -3.01 -3.87
N ARG A 176 20.55 -1.94 -3.68
CA ARG A 176 21.96 -2.04 -3.30
C ARG A 176 22.13 -2.77 -1.96
N LEU A 177 21.36 -2.38 -0.93
CA LEU A 177 21.50 -2.92 0.42
C LEU A 177 20.95 -4.34 0.58
N THR A 178 19.98 -4.73 -0.24
CA THR A 178 19.32 -6.04 -0.14
C THR A 178 19.78 -7.06 -1.18
N SER A 179 20.63 -6.68 -2.13
CA SER A 179 21.19 -7.60 -3.14
C SER A 179 21.76 -8.90 -2.54
N LEU A 180 22.68 -8.78 -1.58
CA LEU A 180 23.27 -9.94 -0.90
C LEU A 180 22.26 -10.66 0.01
N LEU A 181 21.38 -9.92 0.68
CA LEU A 181 20.30 -10.49 1.49
C LEU A 181 19.42 -11.42 0.64
N ARG A 182 19.05 -10.99 -0.56
CA ARG A 182 18.23 -11.76 -1.52
C ARG A 182 18.93 -13.04 -1.95
N THR A 183 20.22 -12.98 -2.26
CA THR A 183 21.02 -14.17 -2.61
C THR A 183 21.09 -15.15 -1.43
N LEU A 184 21.34 -14.67 -0.22
CA LEU A 184 21.40 -15.51 0.98
C LEU A 184 20.04 -16.13 1.31
N SER A 185 18.94 -15.38 1.17
CA SER A 185 17.58 -15.89 1.34
C SER A 185 17.24 -16.97 0.31
N LEU A 186 17.66 -16.81 -0.95
CA LEU A 186 17.51 -17.83 -1.99
C LEU A 186 18.32 -19.09 -1.68
N LEU A 187 19.58 -18.92 -1.27
CA LEU A 187 20.41 -20.05 -0.84
C LEU A 187 19.76 -20.79 0.33
N PHE A 188 19.30 -20.05 1.34
CA PHE A 188 18.63 -20.63 2.51
C PHE A 188 17.35 -21.39 2.15
N PHE A 189 16.55 -20.82 1.23
CA PHE A 189 15.40 -21.50 0.66
C PHE A 189 15.78 -22.81 -0.05
N GLY A 190 16.81 -22.78 -0.91
CA GLY A 190 17.29 -23.98 -1.61
C GLY A 190 17.77 -25.06 -0.64
N LEU A 191 18.48 -24.69 0.44
CA LEU A 191 18.90 -25.64 1.46
C LEU A 191 17.68 -26.28 2.17
N LEU A 192 16.69 -25.49 2.57
CA LEU A 192 15.54 -25.99 3.33
C LEU A 192 14.47 -26.70 2.49
N PHE A 193 14.16 -26.19 1.30
CA PHE A 193 13.00 -26.63 0.48
C PHE A 193 13.37 -27.41 -0.77
N LEU A 194 14.65 -27.53 -1.12
CA LEU A 194 15.10 -28.38 -2.22
C LEU A 194 16.00 -29.49 -1.70
N LEU A 195 17.10 -29.15 -1.01
CA LEU A 195 18.09 -30.13 -0.59
C LEU A 195 17.57 -31.07 0.50
N LEU A 196 16.93 -30.56 1.55
CA LEU A 196 16.37 -31.42 2.61
C LEU A 196 15.29 -32.38 2.07
N PRO A 197 14.28 -31.95 1.29
CA PRO A 197 13.30 -32.87 0.71
C PRO A 197 13.92 -33.96 -0.17
N ILE A 198 14.90 -33.60 -1.02
CA ILE A 198 15.63 -34.58 -1.84
C ILE A 198 16.35 -35.58 -0.94
N SER A 199 16.98 -35.12 0.15
CA SER A 199 17.68 -36.03 1.08
C SER A 199 16.74 -36.99 1.82
N ILE A 200 15.53 -36.55 2.16
CA ILE A 200 14.48 -37.40 2.76
C ILE A 200 14.02 -38.44 1.73
N TYR A 201 13.83 -38.03 0.48
CA TYR A 201 13.43 -38.92 -0.61
C TYR A 201 14.49 -39.99 -0.90
N LEU A 202 15.77 -39.62 -0.85
CA LEU A 202 16.90 -40.53 -1.05
C LEU A 202 17.29 -41.34 0.21
N GLU A 203 16.53 -41.21 1.32
CA GLU A 203 16.80 -41.88 2.60
C GLU A 203 18.19 -41.54 3.21
N ARG A 204 18.75 -40.38 2.85
CA ARG A 204 20.07 -39.89 3.31
C ARG A 204 19.97 -38.68 4.24
N PHE A 205 18.83 -38.53 4.92
CA PHE A 205 18.54 -37.34 5.72
C PHE A 205 19.59 -37.09 6.81
N ALA A 206 19.94 -38.10 7.62
CA ALA A 206 20.89 -37.91 8.73
C ALA A 206 22.29 -37.46 8.27
N ASP A 207 22.85 -38.15 7.26
CA ASP A 207 24.16 -37.80 6.66
C ASP A 207 24.13 -36.41 6.01
N THR A 208 23.04 -36.08 5.30
CA THR A 208 22.89 -34.78 4.64
C THR A 208 22.75 -33.66 5.65
N VAL A 209 21.91 -33.82 6.68
CA VAL A 209 21.70 -32.81 7.72
C VAL A 209 23.00 -32.48 8.44
N TYR A 210 23.80 -33.48 8.83
CA TYR A 210 25.05 -33.22 9.55
C TYR A 210 26.04 -32.39 8.70
N ARG A 211 26.12 -32.66 7.39
CA ARG A 211 26.99 -31.92 6.47
C ARG A 211 26.47 -30.51 6.16
N VAL A 212 25.15 -30.35 6.09
CA VAL A 212 24.49 -29.10 5.65
C VAL A 212 24.18 -28.17 6.82
N LEU A 213 24.08 -28.67 8.05
CA LEU A 213 23.72 -27.90 9.24
C LEU A 213 24.62 -26.67 9.47
N PRO A 214 25.97 -26.74 9.36
CA PRO A 214 26.80 -25.54 9.49
C PRO A 214 26.48 -24.48 8.44
N MET A 215 26.20 -24.90 7.20
CA MET A 215 25.84 -24.00 6.10
C MET A 215 24.48 -23.36 6.32
N LEU A 216 23.49 -24.12 6.82
CA LEU A 216 22.17 -23.62 7.21
C LEU A 216 22.30 -22.55 8.30
N LEU A 217 23.02 -22.85 9.38
CA LEU A 217 23.21 -21.93 10.50
C LEU A 217 23.94 -20.66 10.08
N LEU A 218 25.02 -20.79 9.29
CA LEU A 218 25.78 -19.64 8.80
C LEU A 218 24.92 -18.76 7.89
N THR A 219 24.18 -19.35 6.95
CA THR A 219 23.32 -18.60 6.04
C THR A 219 22.19 -17.91 6.80
N TRP A 220 21.59 -18.59 7.76
CA TRP A 220 20.53 -18.03 8.60
C TRP A 220 21.00 -16.82 9.41
N VAL A 221 22.16 -16.93 10.09
CA VAL A 221 22.77 -15.81 10.83
C VAL A 221 23.13 -14.67 9.89
N ALA A 222 23.67 -14.97 8.70
CA ALA A 222 24.01 -13.96 7.71
C ALA A 222 22.75 -13.21 7.23
N VAL A 223 21.65 -13.91 6.92
CA VAL A 223 20.37 -13.30 6.55
C VAL A 223 19.88 -12.34 7.64
N MET A 224 19.89 -12.76 8.90
CA MET A 224 19.48 -11.93 10.03
C MET A 224 20.36 -10.68 10.17
N PHE A 225 21.68 -10.82 10.02
CA PHE A 225 22.62 -9.71 10.06
C PHE A 225 22.36 -8.70 8.93
N PHE A 226 22.23 -9.16 7.69
CA PHE A 226 21.98 -8.29 6.54
C PHE A 226 20.59 -7.65 6.57
N TYR A 227 19.57 -8.36 7.06
CA TYR A 227 18.25 -7.80 7.36
C TYR A 227 18.38 -6.62 8.34
N PHE A 228 19.03 -6.85 9.50
CA PHE A 228 19.16 -5.82 10.52
C PHE A 228 19.92 -4.59 10.00
N ARG A 229 21.00 -4.81 9.24
CA ARG A 229 21.78 -3.75 8.60
C ARG A 229 20.94 -2.96 7.59
N ALA A 230 20.26 -3.65 6.67
CA ALA A 230 19.44 -3.01 5.64
C ALA A 230 18.30 -2.20 6.28
N HIS A 231 17.57 -2.79 7.23
CA HIS A 231 16.48 -2.12 7.94
C HIS A 231 16.97 -0.93 8.76
N ARG A 232 18.12 -1.03 9.47
CA ARG A 232 18.69 0.10 10.21
C ARG A 232 19.04 1.26 9.31
N ARG A 233 19.52 0.98 8.09
CA ARG A 233 19.94 2.00 7.14
C ARG A 233 18.75 2.67 6.44
N LEU A 234 17.77 1.89 5.99
CA LEU A 234 16.61 2.38 5.24
C LEU A 234 15.53 3.00 6.14
N MET A 235 15.35 2.45 7.35
CA MET A 235 14.30 2.83 8.30
C MET A 235 14.91 3.02 9.70
N PRO A 236 15.70 4.09 9.91
CA PRO A 236 16.40 4.31 11.17
C PRO A 236 15.46 4.57 12.35
N ALA A 237 14.29 5.16 12.11
CA ALA A 237 13.28 5.48 13.11
C ALA A 237 12.57 4.23 13.67
N ASP A 238 12.38 3.19 12.86
CA ASP A 238 11.53 2.04 13.18
C ASP A 238 12.30 0.95 13.93
N ARG A 239 12.79 1.27 15.15
CA ARG A 239 13.60 0.36 15.96
C ARG A 239 12.83 -0.88 16.41
N LEU A 240 11.57 -0.71 16.81
CA LEU A 240 10.73 -1.79 17.32
C LEU A 240 10.42 -2.82 16.23
N VAL A 241 10.03 -2.36 15.04
CA VAL A 241 9.74 -3.21 13.88
C VAL A 241 10.96 -4.08 13.52
N ARG A 242 12.15 -3.48 13.53
CA ARG A 242 13.42 -4.18 13.27
C ARG A 242 13.67 -5.31 14.27
N TRP A 243 13.51 -5.04 15.56
CA TRP A 243 13.72 -6.04 16.61
C TRP A 243 12.66 -7.13 16.57
N LYS A 244 11.40 -6.77 16.36
CA LYS A 244 10.32 -7.74 16.18
C LYS A 244 10.63 -8.67 15.00
N GLY A 245 11.03 -8.13 13.86
CA GLY A 245 11.40 -8.92 12.69
C GLY A 245 12.57 -9.88 12.97
N LEU A 246 13.61 -9.39 13.66
CA LEU A 246 14.75 -10.23 14.04
C LEU A 246 14.33 -11.37 14.99
N VAL A 247 13.54 -11.07 16.03
CA VAL A 247 13.02 -12.08 16.97
C VAL A 247 12.16 -13.10 16.23
N THR A 248 11.29 -12.66 15.31
CA THR A 248 10.51 -13.56 14.47
C THR A 248 11.42 -14.47 13.64
N MET A 249 12.50 -13.97 13.04
CA MET A 249 13.43 -14.80 12.27
C MET A 249 14.22 -15.80 13.11
N VAL A 250 14.46 -15.50 14.39
CA VAL A 250 15.11 -16.42 15.35
C VAL A 250 14.19 -17.60 15.70
N PHE A 251 12.89 -17.36 15.88
CA PHE A 251 11.94 -18.42 16.24
C PHE A 251 11.28 -19.10 15.03
N ALA A 252 11.23 -18.42 13.88
CA ALA A 252 10.67 -18.92 12.64
C ALA A 252 11.68 -18.75 11.49
N PRO A 253 12.52 -19.76 11.21
CA PRO A 253 13.52 -19.68 10.15
C PRO A 253 12.92 -19.40 8.76
N THR A 254 11.66 -19.80 8.51
CA THR A 254 10.91 -19.46 7.29
C THR A 254 10.81 -17.96 7.07
N ALA A 255 10.67 -17.17 8.14
CA ALA A 255 10.62 -15.71 8.04
C ALA A 255 11.95 -15.11 7.54
N ALA A 256 13.08 -15.78 7.78
CA ALA A 256 14.39 -15.33 7.29
C ALA A 256 14.47 -15.45 5.75
N ILE A 257 13.85 -16.46 5.16
CA ILE A 257 13.73 -16.58 3.69
C ILE A 257 13.03 -15.37 3.08
N ARG A 258 12.13 -14.73 3.84
CA ARG A 258 11.27 -13.62 3.41
C ARG A 258 11.79 -12.27 3.93
N ALA A 259 13.04 -12.21 4.38
CA ALA A 259 13.61 -11.02 5.02
C ALA A 259 13.62 -9.78 4.10
N SER A 260 13.84 -9.95 2.79
CA SER A 260 13.77 -8.85 1.81
C SER A 260 12.40 -8.19 1.77
N ASP A 261 11.35 -8.99 1.89
CA ASP A 261 9.95 -8.55 1.76
C ASP A 261 9.50 -7.83 3.02
N ALA A 262 10.00 -8.25 4.18
CA ALA A 262 9.82 -7.53 5.43
C ALA A 262 10.44 -6.13 5.39
N VAL A 263 11.58 -5.95 4.68
CA VAL A 263 12.22 -4.63 4.52
C VAL A 263 11.49 -3.76 3.49
N SER A 264 11.05 -4.33 2.37
CA SER A 264 10.40 -3.55 1.30
C SER A 264 9.00 -3.05 1.67
N ARG A 265 8.28 -3.79 2.53
CA ARG A 265 6.85 -3.55 2.82
C ARG A 265 6.56 -2.10 3.22
N HIS A 266 7.37 -1.52 4.11
CA HIS A 266 7.20 -0.15 4.63
C HIS A 266 8.21 0.84 4.04
N LEU A 267 8.94 0.42 3.00
CA LEU A 267 10.00 1.25 2.44
C LEU A 267 9.46 2.57 1.89
N LEU A 268 8.28 2.54 1.26
CA LEU A 268 7.71 3.70 0.57
C LEU A 268 6.58 4.39 1.37
N THR A 269 6.54 4.19 2.69
CA THR A 269 5.59 4.87 3.57
C THR A 269 5.76 6.40 3.46
N GLY A 270 4.64 7.09 3.19
CA GLY A 270 4.59 8.55 3.03
C GLY A 270 4.62 9.03 1.57
N PHE A 271 4.83 8.14 0.60
CA PHE A 271 4.65 8.46 -0.82
C PHE A 271 3.25 8.08 -1.31
N ASP A 272 2.74 8.85 -2.25
CA ASP A 272 1.45 8.57 -2.88
C ASP A 272 1.55 7.35 -3.80
N PRO A 273 0.57 6.42 -3.78
CA PRO A 273 0.61 5.24 -4.63
C PRO A 273 0.70 5.54 -6.13
N VAL A 274 0.16 6.65 -6.64
CA VAL A 274 0.30 7.04 -8.06
C VAL A 274 1.75 7.37 -8.38
N ALA A 275 2.44 8.10 -7.50
CA ALA A 275 3.85 8.43 -7.67
C ALA A 275 4.74 7.19 -7.62
N VAL A 276 4.45 6.25 -6.72
CA VAL A 276 5.15 4.96 -6.68
C VAL A 276 4.87 4.14 -7.94
N GLY A 277 3.62 4.12 -8.39
CA GLY A 277 3.22 3.47 -9.64
C GLY A 277 3.96 4.03 -10.85
N ALA A 278 4.17 5.35 -10.92
CA ALA A 278 4.91 5.98 -12.03
C ALA A 278 6.38 5.53 -12.11
N VAL A 279 6.98 5.14 -10.98
CA VAL A 279 8.36 4.64 -10.94
C VAL A 279 8.41 3.13 -11.21
N LEU A 280 7.47 2.36 -10.66
CA LEU A 280 7.52 0.90 -10.69
C LEU A 280 6.86 0.25 -11.91
N LEU A 281 5.81 0.86 -12.47
CA LEU A 281 4.98 0.26 -13.51
C LEU A 281 5.46 0.63 -14.92
N ASP A 282 5.20 -0.26 -15.89
CA ASP A 282 5.33 0.11 -17.31
C ASP A 282 4.26 1.12 -17.74
N ASP A 283 4.50 1.84 -18.84
CA ASP A 283 3.67 2.97 -19.26
C ASP A 283 2.18 2.63 -19.40
N LYS A 284 1.87 1.45 -19.97
CA LYS A 284 0.49 1.00 -20.14
C LYS A 284 -0.17 0.74 -18.79
N THR A 285 0.48 -0.06 -17.94
CA THR A 285 -0.05 -0.43 -16.62
C THR A 285 -0.17 0.81 -15.71
N PHE A 286 0.78 1.74 -15.82
CA PHE A 286 0.72 3.02 -15.14
C PHE A 286 -0.46 3.88 -15.61
N ALA A 287 -0.66 4.03 -16.92
CA ALA A 287 -1.76 4.82 -17.47
C ALA A 287 -3.12 4.27 -17.01
N GLU A 288 -3.31 2.95 -17.05
CA GLU A 288 -4.52 2.29 -16.54
C GLU A 288 -4.70 2.54 -15.03
N PHE A 289 -3.66 2.37 -14.23
CA PHE A 289 -3.70 2.61 -12.79
C PHE A 289 -4.02 4.07 -12.44
N ALA A 290 -3.29 5.03 -13.03
CA ALA A 290 -3.46 6.46 -12.79
C ALA A 290 -4.81 6.97 -13.28
N THR A 291 -5.33 6.46 -14.40
CA THR A 291 -6.67 6.82 -14.91
C THR A 291 -7.74 6.45 -13.89
N ARG A 292 -7.71 5.24 -13.35
CA ARG A 292 -8.69 4.83 -12.35
C ARG A 292 -8.65 5.77 -11.14
N ILE A 293 -7.47 6.11 -10.64
CA ILE A 293 -7.31 7.05 -9.52
C ILE A 293 -7.82 8.45 -9.88
N LEU A 294 -7.49 8.97 -11.05
CA LEU A 294 -7.93 10.29 -11.50
C LEU A 294 -9.46 10.36 -11.63
N GLN A 295 -10.09 9.30 -12.11
CA GLN A 295 -11.55 9.17 -12.14
C GLN A 295 -12.13 9.17 -10.72
N ASP A 296 -11.45 8.55 -9.74
CA ASP A 296 -11.91 8.62 -8.35
C ASP A 296 -11.86 10.03 -7.77
N LEU A 297 -10.78 10.76 -8.02
CA LEU A 297 -10.62 12.12 -7.52
C LEU A 297 -11.66 13.08 -8.12
N ARG A 298 -11.92 12.98 -9.42
CA ARG A 298 -12.90 13.83 -10.14
C ARG A 298 -14.34 13.43 -9.85
N ILE A 299 -14.61 12.12 -9.82
CA ILE A 299 -15.96 11.54 -9.83
C ILE A 299 -16.06 10.59 -8.62
N PRO A 300 -15.95 11.10 -7.37
CA PRO A 300 -15.84 10.29 -6.16
C PRO A 300 -17.07 9.43 -5.89
N LEU A 301 -16.90 8.29 -5.22
CA LEU A 301 -18.03 7.60 -4.60
C LEU A 301 -18.55 8.42 -3.41
N PRO A 302 -19.86 8.37 -3.14
CA PRO A 302 -20.40 8.91 -1.90
C PRO A 302 -19.73 8.24 -0.70
N ALA A 303 -19.43 9.02 0.34
CA ALA A 303 -18.92 8.46 1.59
C ALA A 303 -19.99 7.55 2.21
N ARG A 304 -19.58 6.39 2.73
CA ARG A 304 -20.48 5.53 3.51
C ARG A 304 -20.94 6.30 4.73
N LYS A 305 -22.26 6.37 4.95
CA LYS A 305 -22.83 7.02 6.14
C LYS A 305 -22.31 6.29 7.38
N SER A 306 -21.72 7.04 8.30
CA SER A 306 -21.34 6.52 9.62
C SER A 306 -22.61 6.16 10.40
N ASP A 307 -22.68 4.93 10.90
CA ASP A 307 -23.75 4.50 11.82
C ASP A 307 -23.64 5.18 13.20
N ASN A 308 -22.49 5.82 13.49
CA ASN A 308 -22.25 6.48 14.75
C ASN A 308 -23.01 7.82 14.80
N ARG A 309 -24.10 7.85 15.57
CA ARG A 309 -25.01 9.00 15.75
C ARG A 309 -24.47 10.10 16.69
N ASN A 310 -23.30 9.90 17.28
CA ASN A 310 -22.77 10.80 18.30
C ASN A 310 -22.05 11.98 17.66
N GLY A 311 -22.83 13.00 17.27
CA GLY A 311 -22.32 14.26 16.74
C GLY A 311 -22.15 14.21 15.22
N ALA A 312 -23.26 14.31 14.48
CA ALA A 312 -23.22 14.48 13.05
C ALA A 312 -22.63 15.87 12.72
N ALA A 313 -21.33 15.94 12.41
CA ALA A 313 -20.84 17.10 11.68
C ALA A 313 -21.58 17.21 10.35
N ASP A 314 -21.71 18.44 9.89
CA ASP A 314 -22.43 18.80 8.67
C ASP A 314 -21.81 18.06 7.45
N PRO A 315 -22.54 17.11 6.83
CA PRO A 315 -22.03 16.38 5.68
C PRO A 315 -21.63 17.29 4.51
N ALA A 316 -22.25 18.47 4.38
CA ALA A 316 -21.92 19.42 3.32
C ALA A 316 -20.52 20.03 3.52
N LYS A 317 -20.19 20.43 4.76
CA LYS A 317 -18.84 20.95 5.09
C LYS A 317 -17.76 19.90 4.89
N SER A 318 -18.03 18.68 5.35
CA SER A 318 -17.16 17.53 5.11
C SER A 318 -16.85 17.34 3.61
N ASP A 319 -17.87 17.40 2.74
CA ASP A 319 -17.68 17.21 1.31
C ASP A 319 -16.95 18.40 0.65
N GLU A 320 -17.18 19.63 1.13
CA GLU A 320 -16.46 20.83 0.67
C GLU A 320 -14.95 20.71 0.95
N LEU A 321 -14.56 20.32 2.17
CA LEU A 321 -13.16 20.10 2.54
C LEU A 321 -12.52 19.01 1.68
N ALA A 322 -13.22 17.89 1.53
CA ALA A 322 -12.76 16.77 0.71
C ALA A 322 -12.62 17.18 -0.76
N THR A 323 -13.50 18.03 -1.28
CA THR A 323 -13.44 18.56 -2.64
C THR A 323 -12.22 19.45 -2.85
N ALA A 324 -11.97 20.39 -1.94
CA ALA A 324 -10.80 21.27 -2.02
C ALA A 324 -9.47 20.49 -1.97
N PHE A 325 -9.40 19.45 -1.14
CA PHE A 325 -8.22 18.59 -1.06
C PHE A 325 -8.06 17.70 -2.30
N ARG A 326 -9.16 17.14 -2.82
CA ARG A 326 -9.15 16.35 -4.07
C ARG A 326 -8.69 17.15 -5.27
N ALA A 327 -9.04 18.44 -5.35
CA ALA A 327 -8.54 19.31 -6.42
C ALA A 327 -7.00 19.36 -6.42
N ARG A 328 -6.37 19.53 -5.25
CA ARG A 328 -4.91 19.54 -5.12
C ARG A 328 -4.27 18.21 -5.50
N LEU A 329 -4.85 17.09 -5.07
CA LEU A 329 -4.38 15.76 -5.48
C LEU A 329 -4.54 15.56 -7.00
N THR A 330 -5.64 16.02 -7.57
CA THR A 330 -5.92 15.95 -9.01
C THR A 330 -4.83 16.66 -9.82
N ASP A 331 -4.43 17.85 -9.38
CA ASP A 331 -3.38 18.62 -10.05
C ASP A 331 -2.05 17.85 -10.09
N GLU A 332 -1.63 17.27 -8.96
CA GLU A 332 -0.38 16.51 -8.87
C GLU A 332 -0.43 15.20 -9.69
N VAL A 333 -1.57 14.50 -9.71
CA VAL A 333 -1.77 13.31 -10.57
C VAL A 333 -1.71 13.70 -12.05
N VAL A 334 -2.37 14.80 -12.45
CA VAL A 334 -2.35 15.30 -13.83
C VAL A 334 -0.94 15.70 -14.28
N VAL A 335 -0.19 16.41 -13.42
CA VAL A 335 1.21 16.76 -13.68
C VAL A 335 2.06 15.51 -13.91
N LEU A 336 1.90 14.49 -13.06
CA LEU A 336 2.64 13.25 -13.16
C LEU A 336 2.28 12.44 -14.43
N MET A 337 0.99 12.36 -14.77
CA MET A 337 0.51 11.70 -15.99
C MET A 337 1.06 12.39 -17.24
N ARG A 338 1.04 13.74 -17.30
CA ARG A 338 1.65 14.51 -18.40
C ARG A 338 3.15 14.27 -18.52
N LYS A 339 3.88 14.22 -17.39
CA LYS A 339 5.32 13.89 -17.37
C LYS A 339 5.61 12.52 -17.99
N ARG A 340 4.69 11.56 -17.83
CA ARG A 340 4.75 10.22 -18.45
C ARG A 340 4.10 10.15 -19.83
N ARG A 341 3.76 11.29 -20.44
CA ARG A 341 3.14 11.40 -21.79
C ARG A 341 1.84 10.62 -21.92
N VAL A 342 1.09 10.51 -20.84
CA VAL A 342 -0.24 9.88 -20.85
C VAL A 342 -1.26 10.89 -21.39
N ASP A 343 -2.02 10.49 -22.40
CA ASP A 343 -3.11 11.29 -22.96
C ASP A 343 -4.33 11.26 -22.04
N ILE A 344 -4.43 12.28 -21.18
CA ILE A 344 -5.48 12.38 -20.17
C ILE A 344 -6.86 12.57 -20.81
N ASP A 345 -6.95 13.32 -21.90
CA ASP A 345 -8.22 13.64 -22.54
C ASP A 345 -8.79 12.40 -23.25
N ALA A 346 -7.93 11.63 -23.93
CA ALA A 346 -8.35 10.35 -24.51
C ALA A 346 -8.80 9.35 -23.42
N LEU A 347 -8.14 9.33 -22.26
CA LEU A 347 -8.44 8.37 -21.18
C LEU A 347 -9.65 8.76 -20.33
N LEU A 348 -9.99 10.05 -20.26
CA LEU A 348 -11.19 10.52 -19.56
C LEU A 348 -12.38 10.70 -20.51
N GLY A 349 -12.15 10.74 -21.82
CA GLY A 349 -13.18 10.73 -22.83
C GLY A 349 -14.03 9.45 -22.82
N PRO A 350 -15.17 9.46 -23.54
CA PRO A 350 -16.02 8.28 -23.72
C PRO A 350 -15.20 7.08 -24.20
N PRO A 351 -15.47 5.86 -23.70
CA PRO A 351 -14.87 4.66 -24.26
C PRO A 351 -15.31 4.49 -25.71
N THR A 352 -14.43 3.88 -26.52
CA THR A 352 -14.85 3.38 -27.82
C THR A 352 -15.87 2.27 -27.60
N PRO A 353 -17.10 2.37 -28.15
CA PRO A 353 -18.14 1.38 -27.94
C PRO A 353 -17.64 -0.03 -28.29
N ALA A 354 -17.76 -0.97 -27.35
CA ALA A 354 -17.43 -2.37 -27.63
C ALA A 354 -18.46 -3.04 -28.57
N ASP A 355 -19.69 -2.53 -28.57
CA ASP A 355 -20.82 -3.00 -29.38
C ASP A 355 -21.67 -1.79 -29.83
N PRO A 356 -22.07 -1.68 -31.11
CA PRO A 356 -22.94 -0.61 -31.61
C PRO A 356 -24.31 -0.48 -30.91
N ALA A 357 -24.78 -1.54 -30.23
CA ALA A 357 -26.02 -1.51 -29.46
C ALA A 357 -25.90 -0.76 -28.13
N LEU A 358 -24.68 -0.52 -27.64
CA LEU A 358 -24.45 0.21 -26.39
C LEU A 358 -24.72 1.70 -26.60
N ARG A 359 -25.50 2.29 -25.69
CA ARG A 359 -26.02 3.65 -25.81
C ARG A 359 -25.49 4.61 -24.76
N SER A 360 -24.99 4.11 -23.63
CA SER A 360 -24.44 4.94 -22.58
C SER A 360 -23.32 4.24 -21.82
N TYR A 361 -22.58 4.98 -21.00
CA TYR A 361 -21.53 4.46 -20.15
C TYR A 361 -21.51 5.17 -18.80
N CYS A 362 -20.93 4.52 -17.78
CA CYS A 362 -20.65 5.16 -16.51
C CYS A 362 -19.32 5.95 -16.58
N PRO A 363 -19.29 7.25 -16.28
CA PRO A 363 -18.05 8.05 -16.39
C PRO A 363 -16.98 7.69 -15.34
N ARG A 364 -17.35 6.91 -14.31
CA ARG A 364 -16.42 6.43 -13.27
C ARG A 364 -15.82 5.07 -13.61
N CYS A 365 -16.62 4.00 -13.66
CA CYS A 365 -16.11 2.65 -13.90
C CYS A 365 -15.93 2.30 -15.39
N ARG A 366 -16.42 3.16 -16.30
CA ARG A 366 -16.41 2.97 -17.77
C ARG A 366 -17.19 1.74 -18.25
N LEU A 367 -18.03 1.12 -17.41
CA LEU A 367 -18.97 0.09 -17.87
C LEU A 367 -19.98 0.71 -18.84
N GLU A 368 -20.25 0.00 -19.92
CA GLU A 368 -21.15 0.40 -20.99
C GLU A 368 -22.52 -0.28 -20.82
N TYR A 369 -23.59 0.39 -21.26
CA TYR A 369 -24.97 -0.02 -21.04
C TYR A 369 -25.81 0.15 -22.32
N LEU A 370 -26.80 -0.73 -22.51
CA LEU A 370 -27.74 -0.70 -23.64
C LEU A 370 -28.80 0.41 -23.53
N VAL A 371 -29.00 0.99 -22.34
CA VAL A 371 -29.99 2.04 -22.09
C VAL A 371 -29.40 3.42 -22.40
N GLU A 372 -30.21 4.35 -22.90
CA GLU A 372 -29.77 5.73 -23.16
C GLU A 372 -29.61 6.55 -21.88
N THR A 373 -30.45 6.28 -20.87
CA THR A 373 -30.45 6.95 -19.57
C THR A 373 -30.59 5.92 -18.45
N GLY A 374 -30.05 6.24 -17.27
CA GLY A 374 -30.10 5.35 -16.11
C GLY A 374 -29.02 5.69 -15.09
N THR A 375 -28.80 4.78 -14.15
CA THR A 375 -27.77 4.91 -13.12
C THR A 375 -26.92 3.65 -13.01
N CYS A 376 -25.63 3.83 -12.70
CA CYS A 376 -24.69 2.75 -12.46
C CYS A 376 -24.79 2.27 -11.00
N ARG A 377 -25.29 1.04 -10.80
CA ARG A 377 -25.43 0.44 -9.46
C ARG A 377 -24.09 0.23 -8.76
N ASP A 378 -23.06 -0.16 -9.51
CA ASP A 378 -21.71 -0.39 -8.96
C ASP A 378 -21.00 0.89 -8.50
N CYS A 379 -21.48 2.05 -8.96
CA CYS A 379 -20.89 3.36 -8.66
C CYS A 379 -21.82 4.25 -7.81
N GLY A 380 -22.70 3.65 -6.98
CA GLY A 380 -23.58 4.39 -6.08
C GLY A 380 -24.64 5.20 -6.81
N GLU A 381 -25.29 4.59 -7.79
CA GLU A 381 -26.37 5.19 -8.61
C GLU A 381 -25.92 6.42 -9.42
N ARG A 382 -24.65 6.47 -9.82
CA ARG A 382 -24.13 7.54 -10.68
C ARG A 382 -24.91 7.59 -12.01
N PRO A 383 -25.40 8.77 -12.47
CA PRO A 383 -26.04 8.91 -13.77
C PRO A 383 -25.14 8.45 -14.93
N LEU A 384 -25.74 7.77 -15.90
CA LEU A 384 -25.07 7.35 -17.13
C LEU A 384 -24.94 8.52 -18.12
N VAL A 385 -23.88 8.49 -18.93
CA VAL A 385 -23.59 9.47 -19.99
C VAL A 385 -23.76 8.78 -21.34
N GLN A 386 -24.44 9.41 -22.29
CA GLN A 386 -24.64 8.84 -23.62
C GLN A 386 -23.32 8.63 -24.37
N LEU A 387 -23.20 7.49 -25.06
CA LEU A 387 -22.15 7.25 -26.04
C LEU A 387 -22.54 8.04 -27.30
N GLY A 388 -21.73 9.03 -27.66
CA GLY A 388 -21.98 9.93 -28.78
C GLY A 388 -21.88 9.28 -30.15
#